data_AF-A0A3S5DGV4-F1
#
_entry.id   AF-A0A3S5DGV4-F1
#
_cell.length_a   1.000
_cell.length_b   1.000
_cell.length_c   1.000
_cell.angle_alpha   90.00
_cell.angle_beta   90.00
_cell.angle_gamma   90.00
#
_symmetry.space_group_name_H-M   'P 1'
#
loop_
_entity.id
_entity.type
_entity.pdbx_description
1 polymer ?
#
loop_
_entity_poly.entity_id
_entity_poly.type
_entity_poly.pdbx_seq_one_letter_code
_entity_poly.pdbx_strand_id
1 'polypeptide(L)' 'MNVKKILAEMNKEAEVAHTDLTSAKSETADLILSAKDIAEHLSSHSAKVIGLSNLLDNNKIKEILAENI' A
#
# COMPACT_ATOMS: atom_id res chain seq x y z
N MET A 1 11.98 -5.38 -1.41
CA MET A 1 10.55 -5.01 -1.44
C MET A 1 9.70 -6.28 -1.34
N ASN A 2 9.37 -6.73 -0.13
CA ASN A 2 8.61 -7.98 0.04
C ASN A 2 7.24 -7.97 -0.67
N VAL A 3 6.63 -6.80 -0.87
CA VAL A 3 5.36 -6.60 -1.59
C VAL A 3 5.38 -7.22 -2.99
N LYS A 4 6.41 -6.93 -3.82
CA LYS A 4 6.53 -7.50 -5.18
C LYS A 4 6.67 -9.03 -5.16
N LYS A 5 7.38 -9.58 -4.17
CA LYS A 5 7.48 -11.04 -3.98
C LYS A 5 6.11 -11.64 -3.63
N ILE A 6 5.39 -11.02 -2.70
CA ILE A 6 4.06 -11.48 -2.27
C ILE A 6 3.08 -11.46 -3.45
N LEU A 7 3.07 -10.40 -4.24
CA LEU A 7 2.28 -10.29 -5.48
C LEU A 7 2.60 -11.40 -6.47
N ALA A 8 3.90 -11.66 -6.70
CA ALA A 8 4.34 -12.75 -7.56
C ALA A 8 3.91 -14.12 -7.02
N GLU A 9 4.00 -14.37 -5.71
CA GLU A 9 3.50 -15.61 -5.09
C GLU A 9 1.98 -15.75 -5.18
N MET A 10 1.25 -14.63 -5.17
CA MET A 10 -0.20 -14.59 -5.37
C MET A 10 -0.61 -14.70 -6.85
N ASN A 11 0.34 -14.74 -7.79
CA ASN A 11 0.08 -14.66 -9.23
C ASN A 11 -0.76 -13.41 -9.60
N LYS A 12 -0.54 -12.30 -8.90
CA LYS A 12 -1.17 -11.01 -9.16
C LYS A 12 -0.14 -10.05 -9.75
N GLU A 13 -0.48 -9.44 -10.87
CA GLU A 13 0.31 -8.36 -11.46
C GLU A 13 -0.15 -7.03 -10.88
N ALA A 14 0.72 -6.36 -10.12
CA ALA A 14 0.45 -5.01 -9.62
C ALA A 14 1.70 -4.14 -9.66
N GLU A 15 1.49 -2.85 -9.92
CA GLU A 15 2.55 -1.87 -9.95
C GLU A 15 2.83 -1.35 -8.53
N VAL A 16 3.94 -1.81 -7.96
CA VAL A 16 4.38 -1.38 -6.63
C VAL A 16 5.33 -0.20 -6.79
N ALA A 17 4.83 1.00 -6.55
CA ALA A 17 5.62 2.21 -6.38
C ALA A 17 5.92 2.46 -4.90
N HIS A 18 7.14 2.94 -4.61
CA HIS A 18 7.49 3.45 -3.29
C HIS A 18 7.78 4.94 -3.44
N THR A 19 7.04 5.75 -2.69
CA THR A 19 7.08 7.21 -2.78
C THR A 19 6.88 7.78 -1.37
N ASP A 20 7.34 9.00 -1.14
CA ASP A 20 7.19 9.68 0.16
C ASP A 20 5.79 10.27 0.35
N LEU A 21 5.42 10.61 1.59
CA LEU A 21 4.11 11.22 1.93
C LEU A 21 3.74 12.42 1.03
N THR A 22 4.71 13.30 0.77
CA THR A 22 4.50 14.51 -0.03
C THR A 22 4.16 14.17 -1.49
N SER A 23 4.87 13.19 -2.06
CA SER A 23 4.65 12.73 -3.42
C SER A 23 3.36 11.93 -3.53
N ALA A 24 3.08 11.05 -2.58
CA ALA A 24 1.85 10.25 -2.51
C ALA A 24 0.58 11.11 -2.52
N LYS A 25 0.62 12.33 -1.97
CA LYS A 25 -0.50 13.30 -2.02
C LYS A 25 -0.78 13.89 -3.40
N SER A 26 0.20 13.85 -4.30
CA SER A 26 0.04 14.35 -5.69
C SER A 26 -0.05 13.20 -6.70
N GLU A 27 0.32 12.00 -6.28
CA GLU A 27 0.34 10.78 -7.10
C GLU A 27 -1.06 10.17 -7.18
N THR A 28 -1.45 9.63 -8.33
CA THR A 28 -2.69 8.86 -8.46
C THR A 28 -2.41 7.38 -8.24
N ALA A 29 -3.01 6.80 -7.20
CA ALA A 29 -2.93 5.37 -6.91
C ALA A 29 -4.32 4.85 -6.52
N ASP A 30 -4.61 3.58 -6.80
CA ASP A 30 -5.84 2.94 -6.33
C ASP A 30 -5.73 2.58 -4.84
N LEU A 31 -4.55 2.12 -4.41
CA LEU A 31 -4.27 1.64 -3.07
C LEU A 31 -2.94 2.22 -2.56
N ILE A 32 -2.98 2.83 -1.37
CA ILE A 32 -1.79 3.34 -0.68
C ILE A 32 -1.63 2.58 0.62
N LEU A 33 -0.50 1.88 0.76
CA LEU A 33 -0.10 1.21 1.98
C LEU A 33 0.88 2.10 2.72
N SER A 34 0.48 2.64 3.88
CA SER A 34 1.37 3.46 4.71
C SER A 34 1.28 3.07 6.17
N ALA A 35 2.20 3.57 6.98
CA ALA A 35 2.08 3.44 8.43
C ALA A 35 0.79 4.11 8.90
N LYS A 36 0.16 3.59 9.97
CA LYS A 36 -1.10 4.15 10.50
C LYS A 36 -1.02 5.66 10.74
N ASP A 37 0.08 6.13 11.32
CA ASP A 37 0.36 7.56 11.53
C ASP A 37 0.29 8.37 10.23
N ILE A 38 1.00 7.90 9.20
CA ILE A 38 1.05 8.53 7.87
C ILE A 38 -0.29 8.42 7.13
N ALA A 39 -1.01 7.31 7.33
CA ALA A 39 -2.28 7.04 6.67
C ALA A 39 -3.32 8.09 7.05
N GLU A 40 -3.38 8.50 8.32
CA GLU A 40 -4.29 9.56 8.76
C GLU A 40 -4.02 10.89 8.05
N HIS A 41 -2.76 11.19 7.73
CA HIS A 41 -2.39 12.36 6.92
C HIS A 41 -2.69 12.22 5.43
N LEU A 42 -2.81 10.98 4.93
CA LEU A 42 -3.09 10.65 3.54
C LEU A 42 -4.56 10.32 3.28
N SER A 43 -5.37 10.03 4.29
CA SER A 43 -6.80 9.67 4.15
C SER A 43 -7.64 10.71 3.40
N SER A 44 -7.20 11.96 3.30
CA SER A 44 -7.83 13.00 2.45
C SER A 44 -7.52 12.86 0.96
N HIS A 45 -6.73 11.87 0.57
CA HIS A 45 -6.38 11.61 -0.82
C HIS A 45 -7.49 10.80 -1.53
N SER A 46 -7.61 10.93 -2.85
CA SER A 46 -8.61 10.16 -3.60
C SER A 46 -8.35 8.66 -3.64
N ALA A 47 -7.13 8.22 -3.30
CA ALA A 47 -6.74 6.81 -3.25
C ALA A 47 -7.28 6.11 -2.00
N LYS A 48 -7.36 4.78 -2.05
CA LYS A 48 -7.67 3.97 -0.85
C LYS A 48 -6.45 3.85 0.04
N VAL A 49 -6.40 4.66 1.09
CA VAL A 49 -5.29 4.67 2.04
C VAL A 49 -5.53 3.66 3.16
N ILE A 50 -4.61 2.72 3.32
CA ILE A 50 -4.66 1.69 4.35
C ILE A 50 -3.50 1.89 5.33
N GLY A 51 -3.85 2.19 6.57
CA GLY A 51 -2.91 2.34 7.67
C GLY A 51 -2.51 1.00 8.29
N LEU A 52 -1.28 0.58 8.03
CA LEU A 52 -0.67 -0.61 8.62
C LEU A 52 0.12 -0.25 9.86
N SER A 53 0.00 -1.04 10.94
CA SER A 53 0.89 -0.92 12.10
C SER A 53 2.32 -1.36 11.78
N ASN A 54 2.49 -2.24 10.77
CA ASN A 54 3.80 -2.76 10.39
C ASN A 54 3.88 -2.97 8.87
N LEU A 55 4.68 -2.15 8.18
CA LEU A 55 4.89 -2.19 6.72
C LEU A 55 5.84 -3.32 6.28
N LEU A 56 6.41 -4.05 7.23
CA LEU A 56 7.27 -5.21 6.97
C LEU A 56 6.50 -6.53 7.11
N ASP A 57 5.24 -6.47 7.51
CA ASP A 57 4.42 -7.65 7.80
C ASP A 57 3.84 -8.23 6.50
N ASN A 58 4.49 -9.27 6.00
CA ASN A 58 4.12 -9.92 4.75
C ASN A 58 2.70 -10.50 4.78
N ASN A 59 2.24 -11.01 5.93
CA ASN A 59 0.89 -11.57 6.03
C ASN A 59 -0.16 -10.47 5.88
N LYS A 60 -0.02 -9.37 6.63
CA LYS A 60 -0.97 -8.24 6.52
C LYS A 60 -0.98 -7.62 5.13
N ILE A 61 0.21 -7.42 4.54
CA ILE A 61 0.32 -6.91 3.17
C ILE A 61 -0.40 -7.84 2.20
N LYS A 62 -0.21 -9.15 2.35
CA LYS A 62 -0.87 -10.15 1.51
C LYS A 62 -2.39 -10.09 1.62
N GLU A 63 -2.94 -10.03 2.83
CA GLU A 63 -4.38 -9.93 3.05
C GLU A 63 -4.96 -8.65 2.44
N ILE A 64 -4.32 -7.51 2.67
CA ILE A 64 -4.82 -6.24 2.14
C ILE A 64 -4.73 -6.20 0.62
N LEU A 65 -3.66 -6.71 0.03
CA LEU A 65 -3.59 -6.86 -1.42
C LEU A 65 -4.66 -7.83 -1.93
N ALA A 66 -4.91 -8.95 -1.25
CA ALA A 66 -5.93 -9.93 -1.64
C ALA A 66 -7.37 -9.39 -1.55
N GLU A 67 -7.66 -8.52 -0.58
CA GLU A 67 -8.98 -7.89 -0.42
C GLU A 67 -9.19 -6.72 -1.39
N ASN A 68 -8.13 -6.14 -1.95
CA ASN A 68 -8.21 -4.93 -2.78
C ASN A 68 -7.77 -5.12 -4.24
N ILE A 69 -7.29 -6.30 -4.65
CA ILE A 69 -6.84 -6.67 -6.02
C ILE A 69 -7.49 -7.98 -6.45
#